data_AF-A0AA96W8C8-F1
#
_entry.id   AF-A0AA96W8C8-F1
#
_cell.length_a   1.000
_cell.length_b   1.000
_cell.length_c   1.000
_cell.angle_alpha   90.00
_cell.angle_beta   90.00
_cell.angle_gamma   90.00
#
_symmetry.space_group_name_H-M   'P 1'
#
loop_
_entity.id
_entity.type
_entity.pdbx_description
1 polymer ?
#
loop_
_entity_poly.entity_id
_entity_poly.type
_entity_poly.pdbx_seq_one_letter_code
_entity_poly.pdbx_strand_id
1 'polypeptide(L)'
;MRARPEFVDAAHMPAGERLSHWLGEAPRPCLLVLETGAAFNTPGVIRWPMENVVRHTPGARLVRVNPTIPRSPPTWGTGPWPYRLVADLLLDALAG
;
A
#
# COMPACT_ATOMS: atom_id res chain seq x y z
N MET A 1 -18.49 -10.42 7.47
CA MET A 1 -19.23 -10.27 6.19
C MET A 1 -18.93 -11.49 5.34
N ARG A 2 -19.96 -12.16 4.78
CA ARG A 2 -19.78 -13.43 4.04
C ARG A 2 -19.53 -13.09 2.56
N ALA A 3 -18.33 -13.34 2.07
CA ALA A 3 -17.98 -13.12 0.67
C ALA A 3 -18.80 -14.06 -0.21
N ARG A 4 -19.56 -13.52 -1.16
CA ARG A 4 -20.24 -14.31 -2.19
C ARG A 4 -19.35 -14.38 -3.43
N PRO A 5 -19.41 -15.45 -4.25
CA PRO A 5 -18.54 -15.62 -5.43
C PRO A 5 -18.57 -14.45 -6.42
N GLU A 6 -19.69 -13.75 -6.50
CA GLU A 6 -19.89 -12.57 -7.33
C GLU A 6 -19.19 -11.28 -6.84
N PHE A 7 -18.65 -11.28 -5.62
CA PHE A 7 -17.83 -10.17 -5.13
C PHE A 7 -16.37 -10.36 -5.52
N VAL A 8 -15.77 -9.30 -6.08
CA VAL A 8 -14.33 -9.24 -6.43
C VAL A 8 -13.44 -9.68 -5.25
N ASP A 9 -13.86 -9.39 -4.01
CA ASP A 9 -13.16 -9.82 -2.80
C ASP A 9 -12.95 -11.34 -2.68
N ALA A 10 -13.93 -12.16 -3.07
CA ALA A 10 -13.87 -13.61 -2.87
C ALA A 10 -12.66 -14.25 -3.57
N ALA A 11 -12.33 -13.77 -4.77
CA ALA A 11 -11.16 -14.22 -5.52
C ALA A 11 -9.83 -13.77 -4.89
N HIS A 12 -9.83 -12.68 -4.14
CA HIS A 12 -8.65 -12.11 -3.51
C HIS A 12 -8.47 -12.53 -2.04
N MET A 13 -9.48 -13.13 -1.41
CA MET A 13 -9.42 -13.61 -0.02
C MET A 13 -8.19 -14.47 0.27
N PRO A 14 -7.84 -15.49 -0.56
CA PRO A 14 -6.66 -16.32 -0.27
C PRO A 14 -5.34 -15.52 -0.30
N ALA A 15 -5.24 -14.50 -1.17
CA ALA A 15 -4.08 -13.63 -1.20
C ALA A 15 -4.05 -12.67 -0.01
N GLY A 16 -5.21 -12.15 0.39
CA GLY A 16 -5.37 -11.33 1.59
C GLY A 16 -4.97 -12.07 2.86
N GLU A 17 -5.39 -13.32 3.02
CA GLU A 17 -5.02 -14.16 4.17
C GLU A 17 -3.50 -14.39 4.25
N ARG A 18 -2.86 -14.69 3.11
CA ARG A 18 -1.39 -14.84 3.06
C ARG A 18 -0.67 -13.54 3.40
N LEU A 19 -1.15 -12.40 2.91
CA LEU A 19 -0.59 -11.10 3.25
C LEU A 19 -0.75 -10.81 4.74
N SER A 20 -1.92 -11.07 5.33
CA SER A 20 -2.16 -10.87 6.76
C SER A 20 -1.26 -11.76 7.62
N HIS A 21 -1.09 -13.03 7.24
CA HIS A 21 -0.15 -13.94 7.91
C HIS A 21 1.28 -13.42 7.82
N TRP A 22 1.74 -13.02 6.63
CA TRP A 22 3.08 -12.47 6.44
C TRP A 22 3.32 -11.20 7.27
N LEU A 23 2.35 -10.30 7.33
CA LEU A 23 2.42 -9.10 8.18
C LEU A 23 2.44 -9.41 9.69
N GLY A 24 1.82 -10.53 10.10
CA GLY A 24 1.90 -11.03 11.47
C GLY A 24 3.32 -11.43 11.86
N GLU A 25 4.02 -12.10 10.95
CA GLU A 25 5.37 -12.63 11.16
C GLU A 25 6.50 -11.66 10.73
N ALA A 26 6.16 -10.55 10.06
CA ALA A 26 7.16 -9.64 9.51
C ALA A 26 7.99 -8.93 10.60
N PRO A 27 9.32 -8.83 10.45
CA PRO A 27 10.19 -8.11 11.39
C PRO A 27 9.83 -6.62 11.47
N ARG A 28 9.43 -6.17 12.65
CA ARG A 28 9.08 -4.77 12.94
C ARG A 28 10.32 -4.06 13.49
N PRO A 29 11.21 -3.57 12.60
CA PRO A 29 10.98 -2.18 12.18
C PRO A 29 11.25 -1.87 10.70
N CYS A 30 11.32 -2.86 9.80
CA CYS A 30 11.75 -2.64 8.41
C CYS A 30 10.65 -2.79 7.35
N LEU A 31 9.37 -2.63 7.71
CA LEU A 31 8.29 -2.71 6.72
C LEU A 31 8.24 -1.46 5.84
N LEU A 32 8.54 -1.62 4.54
CA LEU A 32 8.26 -0.61 3.52
C LEU A 32 7.04 -1.04 2.71
N VAL A 33 6.02 -0.18 2.68
CA VAL A 33 4.90 -0.30 1.75
C VAL A 33 5.15 0.67 0.59
N LEU A 34 5.27 0.11 -0.61
CA LEU A 34 5.46 0.84 -1.85
C LEU A 34 4.18 0.76 -2.69
N GLU A 35 3.51 1.88 -2.88
CA GLU A 35 2.32 1.99 -3.73
C GLU A 35 2.70 2.64 -5.06
N THR A 36 2.57 1.91 -6.17
CA THR A 36 2.86 2.41 -7.53
C THR A 36 1.57 2.57 -8.33
N GLY A 37 1.46 3.66 -9.10
CA GLY A 37 0.41 3.83 -10.12
C GLY A 37 -1.05 3.94 -9.62
N ALA A 38 -1.31 3.82 -8.33
CA ALA A 38 -2.67 3.94 -7.79
C ALA A 38 -3.13 5.41 -7.80
N ALA A 39 -4.15 5.74 -8.60
CA ALA A 39 -4.85 7.01 -8.51
C ALA A 39 -5.82 7.02 -7.29
N PHE A 40 -6.60 8.09 -7.09
CA PHE A 40 -7.60 8.20 -6.00
C PHE A 40 -9.01 7.72 -6.42
N ASN A 41 -9.11 6.91 -7.47
CA ASN A 41 -10.37 6.39 -8.01
C ASN A 41 -10.99 5.28 -7.15
N THR A 42 -10.19 4.43 -6.50
CA THR A 42 -10.67 3.29 -5.69
C THR A 42 -9.89 3.14 -4.38
N PRO A 43 -9.95 4.15 -3.47
CA PRO A 43 -9.11 4.19 -2.28
C PRO A 43 -9.40 3.03 -1.29
N GLY A 44 -10.63 2.50 -1.28
CA GLY A 44 -11.01 1.38 -0.40
C GLY A 44 -10.34 0.05 -0.72
N VAL A 45 -9.80 -0.13 -1.93
CA VAL A 45 -9.20 -1.41 -2.38
C VAL A 45 -7.73 -1.52 -1.97
N ILE A 46 -6.96 -0.43 -2.14
CA ILE A 46 -5.51 -0.43 -1.92
C ILE A 46 -5.11 0.62 -0.88
N ARG A 47 -5.49 1.88 -1.10
CA ARG A 47 -4.95 3.01 -0.34
C ARG A 47 -5.26 2.96 1.15
N TRP A 48 -6.54 2.84 1.52
CA TRP A 48 -6.93 2.82 2.93
C TRP A 48 -6.45 1.56 3.66
N PRO A 49 -6.53 0.34 3.08
CA PRO A 49 -5.91 -0.84 3.69
C PRO A 49 -4.41 -0.66 3.98
N MET A 50 -3.64 -0.12 3.03
CA MET A 50 -2.20 0.06 3.20
C MET A 50 -1.85 1.18 4.19
N GLU A 51 -2.60 2.28 4.19
CA GLU A 51 -2.50 3.32 5.22
C GLU A 51 -2.77 2.73 6.62
N ASN A 52 -3.76 1.86 6.74
CA ASN A 52 -4.10 1.19 7.99
C ASN A 52 -2.97 0.25 8.47
N VAL A 53 -2.32 -0.49 7.57
CA VAL A 53 -1.17 -1.34 7.90
C VAL A 53 -0.02 -0.50 8.46
N VAL A 54 0.35 0.58 7.77
CA VAL A 54 1.47 1.45 8.16
C VAL A 54 1.17 2.16 9.48
N ARG A 55 -0.06 2.64 9.68
CA ARG A 55 -0.50 3.28 10.93
C ARG A 55 -0.36 2.38 12.15
N HIS A 56 -0.57 1.07 11.99
CA HIS A 56 -0.55 0.10 13.11
C HIS A 56 0.74 -0.72 13.18
N THR A 57 1.75 -0.42 12.35
CA THR A 57 3.03 -1.11 12.35
C THR A 57 4.15 -0.12 12.71
N PRO A 58 4.65 -0.13 13.96
CA PRO A 58 5.73 0.76 14.37
C PRO A 58 6.95 0.65 13.45
N GLY A 59 7.47 1.80 13.01
CA GLY A 59 8.61 1.88 12.11
C GLY A 59 8.30 1.66 10.62
N ALA A 60 7.07 1.25 10.27
CA ALA A 60 6.69 1.09 8.87
C ALA A 60 6.67 2.43 8.13
N ARG A 61 7.01 2.39 6.84
CA ARG A 61 7.00 3.55 5.95
C ARG A 61 6.11 3.30 4.76
N LEU A 62 5.41 4.34 4.32
CA LEU A 62 4.64 4.33 3.08
C LEU A 62 5.27 5.30 2.08
N VAL A 63 5.71 4.74 0.95
CA VAL A 63 6.24 5.48 -0.20
C VAL A 63 5.25 5.33 -1.34
N ARG A 64 4.88 6.45 -1.95
CA ARG A 64 3.97 6.45 -3.11
C ARG A 64 4.69 6.95 -4.33
N VAL A 65 4.61 6.18 -5.41
CA VAL A 65 5.21 6.53 -6.68
C VAL A 65 4.11 6.62 -7.73
N ASN A 66 3.86 7.83 -8.21
CA ASN A 66 2.86 8.08 -9.22
C ASN A 66 3.30 9.26 -10.11
N PRO A 67 3.05 9.21 -11.44
CA PRO A 67 3.35 10.33 -12.34
C PRO A 67 2.69 11.65 -11.92
N THR A 68 1.56 11.57 -11.22
CA THR A 68 0.83 12.71 -10.64
C THR A 68 0.77 12.56 -9.13
N ILE A 69 0.58 13.65 -8.38
CA ILE A 69 0.39 13.59 -6.93
C ILE A 69 -1.12 13.53 -6.68
N PRO A 70 -1.70 12.34 -6.39
CA PRO A 70 -3.14 12.24 -6.14
C PRO A 70 -3.47 12.95 -4.82
N ARG A 71 -4.70 13.48 -4.72
CA ARG A 71 -5.16 14.17 -3.50
C ARG A 71 -4.93 13.30 -2.26
N SER A 72 -4.05 13.74 -1.38
CA SER A 72 -3.78 13.12 -0.07
C SER A 72 -4.34 14.00 1.05
N PRO A 73 -4.77 13.43 2.20
CA PRO A 73 -5.06 14.23 3.39
C PRO A 73 -3.80 15.02 3.81
N PRO A 74 -3.95 16.20 4.45
CA PRO A 74 -2.82 17.00 4.91
C PRO A 74 -1.94 16.18 5.87
N THR A 75 -0.62 16.29 5.72
CA THR A 75 0.37 15.49 6.44
C THR A 75 0.51 15.95 7.88
N TRP A 76 0.50 15.00 8.83
CA TRP A 76 0.84 15.23 10.24
C TRP A 76 2.21 14.60 10.49
N GLY A 77 3.29 15.36 10.34
CA GLY A 77 4.66 15.11 10.84
C GLY A 77 5.44 13.84 10.43
N THR A 78 4.77 12.77 10.04
CA THR A 78 5.30 11.41 9.76
C THR A 78 4.46 10.69 8.70
N GLY A 79 3.69 11.44 7.91
CA GLY A 79 2.79 10.90 6.89
C GLY A 79 3.52 10.27 5.69
N PRO A 80 2.78 9.53 4.84
CA PRO A 80 3.33 8.91 3.63
C PRO A 80 4.06 9.91 2.75
N TRP A 81 5.21 9.52 2.21
CA TRP A 81 6.05 10.37 1.36
C TRP A 81 5.62 10.21 -0.11
N PRO A 82 4.99 11.23 -0.73
CA PRO A 82 4.64 11.16 -2.14
C PRO A 82 5.85 11.52 -3.00
N TYR A 83 6.20 10.65 -3.94
CA TYR A 83 7.20 10.89 -4.97
C TYR A 83 6.54 10.93 -6.34
N ARG A 84 6.90 11.94 -7.12
CA ARG A 84 6.51 12.04 -8.51
C ARG A 84 7.53 11.32 -9.38
N LEU A 85 7.24 10.08 -9.74
CA LEU A 85 8.07 9.27 -10.63
C LEU A 85 7.17 8.27 -11.37
N VAL A 86 7.57 7.86 -12.58
CA VAL A 86 6.94 6.71 -13.26
C VAL A 86 7.45 5.41 -12.64
N ALA A 87 6.63 4.36 -12.60
CA ALA A 87 6.98 3.12 -11.92
C ALA A 87 8.23 2.44 -12.52
N ASP A 88 8.38 2.48 -13.84
CA ASP A 88 9.49 1.80 -14.54
C ASP A 88 10.85 2.39 -14.11
N LEU A 89 10.96 3.72 -14.00
CA LEU A 89 12.17 4.37 -13.51
C LEU A 89 12.50 4.01 -12.04
N LEU A 90 11.48 3.73 -11.21
CA LEU A 90 11.73 3.25 -9.85
C LEU A 90 12.28 1.84 -9.87
N LEU A 91 11.67 0.95 -10.67
CA LEU A 91 12.05 -0.44 -10.73
C LEU A 91 13.47 -0.58 -11.29
N ASP A 92 13.81 0.16 -12.35
CA ASP A 92 15.16 0.22 -12.91
C ASP A 92 16.20 0.69 -11.89
N ALA A 93 15.85 1.68 -11.05
CA ALA A 93 16.74 2.17 -10.00
C ALA A 93 16.93 1.18 -8.84
N LEU A 94 15.95 0.30 -8.58
CA LEU A 94 16.00 -0.71 -7.51
C LEU A 94 16.63 -2.03 -7.96
N ALA A 95 16.60 -2.33 -9.26
CA ALA A 95 17.05 -3.59 -9.85
C ALA A 95 18.54 -3.59 -10.27
N GLY A 96 19.32 -2.59 -9.81
CA GLY A 96 20.72 -2.36 -10.20
C GLY A 96 21.61 -3.60 -10.21
#